data_AF-A0A7C7WAX7-F1
#
_entry.id   AF-A0A7C7WAX7-F1
#
_cell.length_a   1.000
_cell.length_b   1.000
_cell.length_c   1.000
_cell.angle_alpha   90.00
_cell.angle_beta   90.00
_cell.angle_gamma   90.00
#
_symmetry.space_group_name_H-M   'P 1'
#
loop_
_entity.id
_entity.type
_entity.pdbx_description
1 polymer ?
#
loop_
_entity_poly.entity_id
_entity_poly.type
_entity_poly.pdbx_seq_one_letter_code
_entity_poly.pdbx_strand_id
1 'polypeptide(L)'
;MPKRLILLEREVLYQEYATQSEDEFRYIAGTLPILISAPHGASHTRNGKYKGEDEYTAAFARLIATETGAHCIYARRKSKTDPNLAEDAPYKEKVREISRKNKILFAIDLHGMWTHHEAGIELGTREGRSCPRQKALILQSLKESGFSKKITRNYYSCGLIALVNALKLSFDN
;
A
#
# COMPACT_ATOMS: atom_id res chain seq x y z
N MET A 1 5.71 -9.95 17.08
CA MET A 1 5.12 -9.15 15.98
C MET A 1 4.23 -7.99 16.45
N PRO A 2 3.26 -8.12 17.39
CA PRO A 2 2.33 -7.03 17.72
C PRO A 2 3.00 -5.74 18.22
N LYS A 3 4.01 -5.86 19.10
CA LYS A 3 4.75 -4.71 19.65
C LYS A 3 5.48 -3.89 18.57
N ARG A 4 6.07 -4.56 17.56
CA ARG A 4 6.81 -3.89 16.48
C ARG A 4 5.89 -3.09 15.59
N LEU A 5 4.74 -3.66 15.24
CA LEU A 5 3.73 -2.98 14.42
C LEU A 5 3.21 -1.71 15.11
N ILE A 6 2.87 -1.80 16.40
CA ILE A 6 2.43 -0.63 17.20
C ILE A 6 3.51 0.46 17.23
N LEU A 7 4.79 0.09 17.35
CA LEU A 7 5.87 1.08 17.33
C LEU A 7 6.00 1.78 15.97
N LEU A 8 5.92 1.03 14.87
CA LEU A 8 5.96 1.60 13.52
C LEU A 8 4.75 2.51 13.25
N GLU A 9 3.60 2.16 13.80
CA GLU A 9 2.38 2.91 13.65
C GLU A 9 2.43 4.27 14.36
N ARG A 10 3.01 4.32 15.56
CA ARG A 10 3.09 5.55 16.37
C ARG A 10 3.84 6.71 15.68
N GLU A 11 4.60 6.42 14.63
CA GLU A 11 5.31 7.43 13.85
C GLU A 11 4.46 8.05 12.72
N VAL A 12 3.26 7.52 12.49
CA VAL A 12 2.29 8.00 11.51
C VAL A 12 1.31 8.93 12.23
N LEU A 13 1.27 10.19 11.79
CA LEU A 13 0.49 11.23 12.44
C LEU A 13 -0.70 11.58 11.53
N TYR A 14 -1.74 10.76 11.66
CA TYR A 14 -2.86 10.63 10.71
C TYR A 14 -3.54 11.94 10.33
N GLN A 15 -3.74 12.81 11.29
CA GLN A 15 -4.58 14.01 11.15
C GLN A 15 -3.77 15.30 11.04
N GLU A 16 -2.45 15.21 11.15
CA GLU A 16 -1.56 16.36 11.16
C GLU A 16 -0.93 16.55 9.79
N TYR A 17 -1.02 17.77 9.24
CA TYR A 17 -0.29 18.12 8.03
C TYR A 17 1.22 18.07 8.26
N ALA A 18 1.96 17.84 7.17
CA ALA A 18 3.39 18.06 7.13
C ALA A 18 3.76 19.50 7.56
N THR A 19 4.86 19.63 8.30
CA THR A 19 5.47 20.93 8.64
C THR A 19 6.54 21.29 7.60
N GLN A 20 7.12 22.48 7.66
CA GLN A 20 8.23 22.84 6.74
C GLN A 20 9.45 21.90 6.86
N SER A 21 9.64 21.27 8.02
CA SER A 21 10.78 20.39 8.29
C SER A 21 10.50 18.90 8.16
N GLU A 22 9.24 18.51 7.90
CA GLU A 22 8.85 17.10 7.85
C GLU A 22 7.96 16.78 6.66
N ASP A 23 8.27 15.70 5.94
CA ASP A 23 7.58 15.33 4.71
C ASP A 23 6.21 14.66 4.96
N GLU A 24 5.32 14.82 3.98
CA GLU A 24 3.98 14.20 3.94
C GLU A 24 4.04 12.67 3.94
N PHE A 25 5.06 12.11 3.30
CA PHE A 25 5.30 10.68 3.14
C PHE A 25 6.76 10.37 3.36
N ARG A 26 7.06 9.09 3.59
CA ARG A 26 8.42 8.60 3.76
C ARG A 26 8.70 7.48 2.77
N TYR A 27 9.94 7.45 2.31
CA TYR A 27 10.50 6.40 1.46
C TYR A 27 11.61 5.69 2.23
N ILE A 28 11.57 4.36 2.24
CA ILE A 28 12.61 3.47 2.76
C ILE A 28 13.17 2.69 1.58
N ALA A 29 14.47 2.83 1.34
CA ALA A 29 15.15 2.11 0.27
C ALA A 29 15.29 0.62 0.62
N GLY A 30 15.00 -0.22 -0.37
CA GLY A 30 15.27 -1.65 -0.35
C GLY A 30 16.33 -2.03 -1.39
N THR A 31 16.46 -3.33 -1.62
CA THR A 31 17.39 -3.92 -2.59
C THR A 31 16.69 -4.78 -3.64
N LEU A 32 15.47 -5.28 -3.34
CA LEU A 32 14.67 -6.02 -4.30
C LEU A 32 13.91 -5.06 -5.23
N PRO A 33 13.69 -5.40 -6.52
CA PRO A 33 12.95 -4.57 -7.46
C PRO A 33 11.42 -4.64 -7.23
N ILE A 34 11.01 -4.56 -5.96
CA ILE A 34 9.63 -4.60 -5.48
C ILE A 34 9.39 -3.32 -4.68
N LEU A 35 8.28 -2.65 -4.96
CA LEU A 35 7.82 -1.49 -4.20
C LEU A 35 6.56 -1.84 -3.41
N ILE A 36 6.57 -1.56 -2.11
CA ILE A 36 5.37 -1.61 -1.27
C ILE A 36 4.92 -0.17 -1.04
N SER A 37 3.69 0.16 -1.45
CA SER A 37 3.09 1.47 -1.19
C SER A 37 1.96 1.37 -0.17
N ALA A 38 1.80 2.41 0.66
CA ALA A 38 0.64 2.62 1.53
C ALA A 38 0.21 4.09 1.46
N PRO A 39 -0.46 4.51 0.37
CA PRO A 39 -0.74 5.92 0.07
C PRO A 39 -1.76 6.54 1.01
N HIS A 40 -2.59 5.74 1.69
CA HIS A 40 -3.65 6.23 2.57
C HIS A 40 -3.37 5.95 4.05
N GLY A 41 -2.13 5.61 4.42
CA GLY A 41 -1.75 5.43 5.82
C GLY A 41 -1.95 6.65 6.73
N ALA A 42 -2.20 7.83 6.16
CA ALA A 42 -2.68 9.01 6.87
C ALA A 42 -3.88 9.62 6.13
N SER A 43 -4.63 10.48 6.81
CA SER A 43 -5.83 11.09 6.22
C SER A 43 -5.49 11.98 5.02
N HIS A 44 -6.46 12.18 4.14
CA HIS A 44 -6.22 12.91 2.90
C HIS A 44 -7.47 13.66 2.42
N THR A 45 -7.32 14.46 1.37
CA THR A 45 -8.42 15.17 0.74
C THR A 45 -8.64 14.64 -0.67
N ARG A 46 -9.83 14.11 -0.94
CA ARG A 46 -10.24 13.63 -2.27
C ARG A 46 -11.37 14.49 -2.80
N ASN A 47 -11.18 15.14 -3.94
CA ASN A 47 -12.19 15.99 -4.58
C ASN A 47 -12.78 17.03 -3.61
N GLY A 48 -11.91 17.70 -2.84
CA GLY A 48 -12.30 18.70 -1.83
C GLY A 48 -12.93 18.14 -0.55
N LYS A 49 -13.09 16.81 -0.43
CA LYS A 49 -13.68 16.16 0.75
C LYS A 49 -12.63 15.44 1.56
N TYR A 50 -12.77 15.51 2.88
CA TYR A 50 -11.97 14.73 3.81
C TYR A 50 -12.18 13.23 3.61
N LYS A 51 -11.10 12.47 3.68
CA LYS A 51 -11.07 11.01 3.69
C LYS A 51 -10.18 10.56 4.85
N GLY A 52 -10.72 9.63 5.64
CA GLY A 52 -9.97 8.98 6.70
C GLY A 52 -8.78 8.18 6.16
N GLU A 53 -7.89 7.90 7.08
CA GLU A 53 -6.74 7.04 7.00
C GLU A 53 -7.14 5.57 6.89
N ASP A 54 -6.27 4.81 6.23
CA ASP A 54 -6.25 3.36 6.23
C ASP A 54 -5.34 2.90 7.36
N GLU A 55 -5.90 2.75 8.55
CA GLU A 55 -5.14 2.48 9.77
C GLU A 55 -4.20 1.26 9.62
N TYR A 56 -3.02 1.32 10.23
CA TYR A 56 -1.96 0.31 10.21
C TYR A 56 -1.34 -0.03 8.85
N THR A 57 -1.87 0.45 7.72
CA THR A 57 -1.31 0.11 6.39
C THR A 57 0.12 0.61 6.21
N ALA A 58 0.43 1.81 6.71
CA ALA A 58 1.79 2.34 6.72
C ALA A 58 2.73 1.47 7.58
N ALA A 59 2.30 1.08 8.79
CA ALA A 59 3.08 0.20 9.65
C ALA A 59 3.30 -1.19 9.00
N PHE A 60 2.29 -1.76 8.35
CA PHE A 60 2.42 -3.02 7.61
C PHE A 60 3.37 -2.89 6.42
N ALA A 61 3.24 -1.84 5.62
CA ALA A 61 4.13 -1.61 4.48
C ALA A 61 5.59 -1.56 4.93
N ARG A 62 5.87 -0.85 6.03
CA ARG A 62 7.21 -0.76 6.63
C ARG A 62 7.70 -2.11 7.14
N LEU A 63 6.83 -2.86 7.84
CA LEU A 63 7.17 -4.16 8.38
C LEU A 63 7.54 -5.13 7.25
N ILE A 64 6.67 -5.29 6.24
CA ILE A 64 6.89 -6.20 5.12
C ILE A 64 8.17 -5.82 4.38
N ALA A 65 8.39 -4.53 4.11
CA ALA A 65 9.61 -4.09 3.45
C ALA A 65 10.87 -4.40 4.27
N THR A 66 10.82 -4.26 5.59
CA THR A 66 11.96 -4.60 6.45
C THR A 66 12.25 -6.09 6.48
N GLU A 67 11.21 -6.94 6.48
CA GLU A 67 11.38 -8.40 6.50
C GLU A 67 11.81 -8.96 5.13
N THR A 68 11.52 -8.25 4.03
CA THR A 68 11.76 -8.74 2.66
C THR A 68 12.92 -8.06 1.93
N GLY A 69 13.32 -6.86 2.36
CA GLY A 69 14.26 -6.01 1.61
C GLY A 69 13.61 -5.30 0.40
N ALA A 70 12.28 -5.25 0.31
CA ALA A 70 11.58 -4.45 -0.68
C ALA A 70 11.72 -2.94 -0.40
N HIS A 71 11.55 -2.12 -1.44
CA HIS A 71 11.37 -0.68 -1.26
C HIS A 71 10.00 -0.41 -0.62
N CYS A 72 9.90 0.68 0.15
CA CYS A 72 8.65 1.07 0.80
C CYS A 72 8.41 2.57 0.66
N ILE A 73 7.18 2.96 0.33
CA ILE A 73 6.71 4.34 0.44
C ILE A 73 5.36 4.34 1.15
N TYR A 74 5.15 5.27 2.08
CA TYR A 74 3.91 5.33 2.85
C TYR A 74 3.59 6.77 3.24
N ALA A 75 2.29 7.08 3.32
CA ALA A 75 1.83 8.34 3.88
C ALA A 75 2.15 8.38 5.39
N ARG A 76 2.78 9.46 5.83
CA ARG A 76 3.16 9.68 7.23
C ARG A 76 2.30 10.76 7.90
N ARG A 77 1.87 11.75 7.11
CA ARG A 77 1.13 12.94 7.54
C ARG A 77 -0.09 13.13 6.64
N LYS A 78 -1.03 13.94 7.12
CA LYS A 78 -2.22 14.32 6.37
C LYS A 78 -1.86 15.01 5.06
N SER A 79 -2.52 14.61 3.96
CA SER A 79 -2.36 15.20 2.64
C SER A 79 -3.49 16.18 2.29
N LYS A 80 -3.13 17.24 1.54
CA LYS A 80 -4.09 18.17 0.91
C LYS A 80 -4.67 17.63 -0.40
N THR A 81 -4.07 16.56 -0.93
CA THR A 81 -4.52 15.88 -2.16
C THR A 81 -4.77 14.41 -1.84
N ASP A 82 -5.25 13.64 -2.80
CA ASP A 82 -5.30 12.20 -2.65
C ASP A 82 -3.99 11.59 -3.15
N PRO A 83 -3.18 10.92 -2.30
CA PRO A 83 -1.89 10.38 -2.69
C PRO A 83 -1.94 9.29 -3.76
N ASN A 84 -3.11 8.69 -4.02
CA ASN A 84 -3.31 7.65 -5.05
C ASN A 84 -4.12 8.15 -6.26
N LEU A 85 -5.09 9.05 -6.04
CA LEU A 85 -6.00 9.51 -7.11
C LEU A 85 -5.53 10.77 -7.84
N ALA A 86 -5.03 11.79 -7.12
CA ALA A 86 -4.73 13.08 -7.73
C ALA A 86 -3.51 12.98 -8.67
N GLU A 87 -3.57 13.56 -9.87
CA GLU A 87 -2.52 13.35 -10.89
C GLU A 87 -1.19 14.01 -10.52
N ASP A 88 -1.29 15.18 -9.88
CA ASP A 88 -0.23 16.05 -9.39
C ASP A 88 0.16 15.78 -7.93
N ALA A 89 -0.32 14.69 -7.33
CA ALA A 89 0.04 14.32 -5.96
C ALA A 89 1.57 14.15 -5.83
N PRO A 90 2.23 14.87 -4.91
CA PRO A 90 3.68 14.71 -4.68
C PRO A 90 4.07 13.26 -4.36
N TYR A 91 3.16 12.52 -3.72
CA TYR A 91 3.31 11.09 -3.47
C TYR A 91 3.47 10.26 -4.76
N LYS A 92 2.59 10.46 -5.77
CA LYS A 92 2.68 9.75 -7.05
C LYS A 92 3.95 10.10 -7.79
N GLU A 93 4.38 11.35 -7.74
CA GLU A 93 5.64 11.74 -8.35
C GLU A 93 6.82 11.03 -7.69
N LYS A 94 6.81 10.90 -6.36
CA LYS A 94 7.83 10.13 -5.67
C LYS A 94 7.79 8.64 -6.02
N VAL A 95 6.60 8.05 -6.17
CA VAL A 95 6.46 6.67 -6.67
C VAL A 95 7.11 6.53 -8.05
N ARG A 96 6.82 7.43 -9.00
CA ARG A 96 7.43 7.41 -10.35
C ARG A 96 8.95 7.50 -10.27
N GLU A 97 9.49 8.41 -9.45
CA GLU A 97 10.94 8.57 -9.23
C GLU A 97 11.56 7.28 -8.69
N ILE A 98 11.02 6.72 -7.60
CA ILE A 98 11.51 5.49 -6.97
C ILE A 98 11.49 4.34 -7.99
N SER A 99 10.38 4.21 -8.71
CA SER A 99 10.20 3.10 -9.64
C SER A 99 11.17 3.14 -10.81
N ARG A 100 11.43 4.33 -11.38
CA ARG A 100 12.43 4.51 -12.44
C ARG A 100 13.84 4.29 -11.90
N LYS A 101 14.19 4.95 -10.79
CA LYS A 101 15.53 4.92 -10.20
C LYS A 101 15.96 3.50 -9.80
N ASN A 102 15.05 2.74 -9.21
CA ASN A 102 15.36 1.40 -8.68
C ASN A 102 14.89 0.26 -9.60
N LYS A 103 14.43 0.57 -10.83
CA LYS A 103 13.95 -0.41 -11.82
C LYS A 103 12.92 -1.37 -11.23
N ILE A 104 11.92 -0.83 -10.54
CA ILE A 104 10.88 -1.62 -9.88
C ILE A 104 10.10 -2.43 -10.92
N LEU A 105 10.02 -3.74 -10.71
CA LEU A 105 9.35 -4.70 -11.60
C LEU A 105 7.95 -5.06 -11.11
N PHE A 106 7.71 -4.91 -9.81
CA PHE A 106 6.45 -5.28 -9.18
C PHE A 106 6.12 -4.30 -8.05
N ALA A 107 4.89 -3.80 -8.01
CA ALA A 107 4.41 -2.99 -6.90
C ALA A 107 3.26 -3.69 -6.16
N ILE A 108 3.26 -3.57 -4.84
CA ILE A 108 2.20 -3.99 -3.92
C ILE A 108 1.66 -2.71 -3.30
N ASP A 109 0.46 -2.31 -3.68
CA ASP A 109 -0.18 -1.12 -3.15
C ASP A 109 -1.23 -1.50 -2.11
N LEU A 110 -0.92 -1.20 -0.84
CA LEU A 110 -1.65 -1.58 0.36
C LEU A 110 -2.65 -0.50 0.76
N HIS A 111 -3.88 -0.94 0.95
CA HIS A 111 -5.02 -0.11 1.32
C HIS A 111 -5.84 -0.76 2.43
N GLY A 112 -6.47 0.06 3.25
CA GLY A 112 -7.51 -0.36 4.16
C GLY A 112 -8.79 -0.65 3.39
N MET A 113 -9.67 -1.44 4.00
CA MET A 113 -11.01 -1.69 3.50
C MET A 113 -11.98 -1.64 4.68
N TRP A 114 -13.22 -1.25 4.38
CA TRP A 114 -14.23 -1.04 5.41
C TRP A 114 -14.62 -2.36 6.08
N THR A 115 -14.93 -2.31 7.37
CA THR A 115 -15.27 -3.48 8.20
C THR A 115 -16.51 -4.25 7.74
N HIS A 116 -17.39 -3.64 6.95
CA HIS A 116 -18.56 -4.30 6.35
C HIS A 116 -18.19 -5.27 5.22
N HIS A 117 -16.96 -5.24 4.73
CA HIS A 117 -16.48 -6.29 3.84
C HIS A 117 -16.20 -7.54 4.65
N GLU A 118 -16.87 -8.65 4.32
CA GLU A 118 -16.69 -9.96 4.96
C GLU A 118 -15.40 -10.66 4.49
N ALA A 119 -14.29 -9.92 4.42
CA ALA A 119 -13.01 -10.41 3.96
C ALA A 119 -11.87 -9.92 4.87
N GLY A 120 -10.81 -10.72 4.88
CA GLY A 120 -9.53 -10.37 5.44
C GLY A 120 -8.76 -9.61 4.39
N ILE A 121 -8.28 -10.29 3.36
CA ILE A 121 -7.50 -9.65 2.29
C ILE A 121 -8.33 -9.60 1.00
N GLU A 122 -8.33 -8.46 0.33
CA GLU A 122 -8.81 -8.32 -1.05
C GLU A 122 -7.63 -8.21 -2.01
N LEU A 123 -7.64 -9.00 -3.08
CA LEU A 123 -6.63 -8.89 -4.14
C LEU A 123 -7.17 -8.05 -5.30
N GLY A 124 -6.72 -6.81 -5.37
CA GLY A 124 -6.95 -5.89 -6.48
C GLY A 124 -6.04 -6.21 -7.67
N THR A 125 -6.64 -6.47 -8.85
CA THR A 125 -5.87 -6.76 -10.08
C THR A 125 -6.34 -5.94 -11.29
N ARG A 126 -7.10 -4.86 -11.07
CA ARG A 126 -7.75 -4.08 -12.15
C ARG A 126 -8.50 -4.98 -13.14
N GLU A 127 -9.39 -5.83 -12.62
CA GLU A 127 -10.16 -6.81 -13.40
C GLU A 127 -9.26 -7.84 -14.11
N GLY A 128 -8.16 -8.26 -13.46
CA GLY A 128 -7.21 -9.22 -14.00
C GLY A 128 -6.18 -8.65 -14.98
N ARG A 129 -6.24 -7.35 -15.30
CA ARG A 129 -5.24 -6.69 -16.16
C ARG A 129 -3.86 -6.60 -15.51
N SER A 130 -3.81 -6.58 -14.18
CA SER A 130 -2.55 -6.43 -13.45
C SER A 130 -2.07 -7.79 -12.91
N CYS A 131 -0.78 -8.06 -13.12
CA CYS A 131 -0.08 -9.25 -12.65
C CYS A 131 -0.72 -10.60 -13.05
N PRO A 132 -1.20 -10.78 -14.30
CA PRO A 132 -1.89 -12.01 -14.71
C PRO A 132 -1.00 -13.26 -14.59
N ARG A 133 0.31 -13.12 -14.80
CA ARG A 133 1.29 -14.21 -14.67
C ARG A 133 1.56 -14.60 -13.21
N GLN A 134 1.45 -13.66 -12.28
CA GLN A 134 1.74 -13.87 -10.87
C GLN A 134 0.49 -14.26 -10.06
N LYS A 135 -0.71 -14.09 -10.63
CA LYS A 135 -1.98 -14.35 -9.93
C LYS A 135 -1.98 -15.71 -9.24
N ALA A 136 -1.69 -16.80 -9.97
CA ALA A 136 -1.71 -18.15 -9.40
C ALA A 136 -0.74 -18.30 -8.20
N LEU A 137 0.47 -17.74 -8.32
CA LEU A 137 1.46 -17.75 -7.23
C LEU A 137 0.95 -16.97 -6.01
N ILE A 138 0.40 -15.77 -6.20
CA ILE A 138 -0.15 -14.95 -5.11
C ILE A 138 -1.26 -15.70 -4.37
N LEU A 139 -2.21 -16.31 -5.11
CA LEU A 139 -3.29 -17.07 -4.50
C LEU A 139 -2.77 -18.29 -3.74
N GLN A 140 -1.77 -18.98 -4.27
CA GLN A 140 -1.15 -20.13 -3.63
C GLN A 140 -0.44 -19.72 -2.33
N SER A 141 0.35 -18.64 -2.35
CA SER A 141 1.03 -18.13 -1.14
C SER A 141 0.05 -17.70 -0.06
N LEU A 142 -1.07 -17.05 -0.42
CA LEU A 142 -2.13 -16.71 0.52
C LEU A 142 -2.75 -17.97 1.13
N LYS A 143 -3.03 -18.99 0.31
CA LYS A 143 -3.57 -20.28 0.79
C LYS A 143 -2.62 -20.98 1.76
N GLU A 144 -1.33 -21.04 1.43
CA GLU A 144 -0.29 -21.62 2.28
C GLU A 144 -0.11 -20.86 3.59
N SER A 145 -0.40 -19.56 3.58
CA SER A 145 -0.42 -18.69 4.77
C SER A 145 -1.73 -18.78 5.57
N GLY A 146 -2.64 -19.71 5.23
CA GLY A 146 -3.88 -19.96 5.96
C GLY A 146 -5.08 -19.11 5.53
N PHE A 147 -4.98 -18.32 4.45
CA PHE A 147 -6.12 -17.56 3.92
C PHE A 147 -6.96 -18.42 2.98
N SER A 148 -8.27 -18.46 3.19
CA SER A 148 -9.21 -19.16 2.30
C SER A 148 -9.92 -18.18 1.35
N LYS A 149 -10.19 -18.61 0.12
CA LYS A 149 -10.92 -17.83 -0.88
C LYS A 149 -12.43 -17.91 -0.59
N LYS A 150 -13.11 -16.77 -0.46
CA LYS A 150 -14.59 -16.71 -0.45
C LYS A 150 -15.09 -16.50 -1.88
N ILE A 151 -15.94 -17.40 -2.36
CA ILE A 151 -16.48 -17.40 -3.73
C ILE A 151 -17.61 -16.37 -3.85
N THR A 152 -17.31 -15.11 -3.60
CA THR A 152 -18.22 -14.00 -3.90
C THR A 152 -17.33 -12.84 -4.32
N ARG A 153 -16.89 -12.83 -5.59
CA ARG A 153 -15.98 -11.81 -6.18
C ARG A 153 -14.55 -11.77 -5.60
N ASN A 154 -13.71 -12.79 -5.82
CA ASN A 154 -12.24 -12.70 -5.60
C ASN A 154 -11.74 -12.14 -4.24
N TYR A 155 -12.38 -12.46 -3.11
CA TYR A 155 -11.89 -12.07 -1.77
C TYR A 155 -11.27 -13.26 -1.01
N TYR A 156 -10.35 -12.95 -0.06
CA TYR A 156 -9.79 -13.89 0.91
C TYR A 156 -10.17 -13.48 2.34
N SER A 157 -10.56 -14.42 3.21
CA SER A 157 -11.02 -14.11 4.57
C SER A 157 -10.10 -14.63 5.67
N CYS A 158 -9.44 -13.72 6.41
CA CYS A 158 -8.94 -13.83 7.80
C CYS A 158 -8.37 -12.46 8.24
N GLY A 159 -8.66 -12.01 9.47
CA GLY A 159 -8.48 -10.63 9.96
C GLY A 159 -7.11 -9.98 9.74
N LEU A 160 -7.00 -9.25 8.64
CA LEU A 160 -6.22 -8.03 8.43
C LEU A 160 -6.72 -7.45 7.11
N ILE A 161 -7.34 -6.28 7.15
CA ILE A 161 -8.02 -5.73 5.99
C ILE A 161 -7.04 -4.97 5.08
N ALA A 162 -6.54 -5.65 4.04
CA ALA A 162 -5.67 -5.08 3.02
C ALA A 162 -6.23 -5.29 1.61
N LEU A 163 -6.50 -4.21 0.86
CA LEU A 163 -6.57 -4.26 -0.60
C LEU A 163 -5.14 -4.17 -1.13
N VAL A 164 -4.68 -5.22 -1.80
CA VAL A 164 -3.39 -5.25 -2.50
C VAL A 164 -3.65 -4.97 -3.97
N ASN A 165 -3.33 -3.79 -4.49
CA ASN A 165 -3.20 -3.62 -5.94
C ASN A 165 -1.80 -4.03 -6.37
N ALA A 166 -1.71 -5.17 -7.06
CA ALA A 166 -0.46 -5.57 -7.68
C ALA A 166 -0.34 -4.90 -9.06
N LEU A 167 0.67 -4.06 -9.28
CA LEU A 167 0.89 -3.39 -10.57
C LEU A 167 2.23 -3.83 -11.18
N LYS A 168 2.21 -4.23 -12.46
CA LYS A 168 3.43 -4.28 -13.28
C LYS A 168 3.65 -2.87 -13.81
N LEU A 169 4.74 -2.24 -13.42
CA LEU A 169 5.10 -0.93 -13.96
C LEU A 169 5.80 -1.17 -15.30
N SER A 170 5.10 -0.86 -16.40
CA SER A 170 5.73 -0.66 -17.71
C SER A 170 6.04 0.82 -17.85
N PHE A 171 7.32 1.16 -17.84
CA PHE A 171 7.78 2.46 -18.32
C PHE A 171 8.02 2.28 -19.81
N ASP A 172 7.07 2.72 -20.63
CA ASP A 172 7.34 2.88 -22.05
C ASP A 172 8.44 3.93 -22.18
N ASN A 173 9.52 3.56 -22.90
CA ASN A 173 10.61 4.46 -23.27
C ASN A 173 10.18 5.38 -24.41
#